data_AF-A0A3D3SSU1-F1
#
_entry.id   AF-A0A3D3SSU1-F1
#
_cell.length_a   1.000
_cell.length_b   1.000
_cell.length_c   1.000
_cell.angle_alpha   90.00
_cell.angle_beta   90.00
_cell.angle_gamma   90.00
#
_symmetry.space_group_name_H-M   'P 1'
#
loop_
_entity.id
_entity.type
_entity.pdbx_description
1 polymer ?
#
loop_
_entity_poly.entity_id
_entity_poly.type
_entity_poly.pdbx_seq_one_letter_code
_entity_poly.pdbx_strand_id
1 'polypeptide(L)'
;RAAGADLAFELKAVGVDFSYTPVLDLDYGRSQVIGDRSFHREPAFVSMLAAAMAQGLGLAGFRTCGKHFPGHGWAEADSHHDLPVDDRPLDAILQDDAWPYARLGRGRFGRALLQSVMPAHVVYSQVDSLPAGFSRTWVTDILKGQFGFEGVVISDDLSMAGAAVFEDIADRCEAAFAAGCDATLI
;
A
#
# COMPACT_ATOMS: atom_id res chain seq x y z
N ARG A 1 -18.68 -4.38 -0.83
CA ARG A 1 -19.04 -5.07 0.44
C ARG A 1 -19.27 -6.56 0.25
N ALA A 2 -20.23 -7.00 -0.57
CA ALA A 2 -20.47 -8.44 -0.83
C ALA A 2 -19.18 -9.17 -1.25
N ALA A 3 -18.47 -8.68 -2.27
CA ALA A 3 -17.21 -9.26 -2.72
C ALA A 3 -16.14 -9.40 -1.60
N GLY A 4 -16.08 -8.45 -0.65
CA GLY A 4 -15.16 -8.56 0.49
C GLY A 4 -15.60 -9.62 1.51
N ALA A 5 -16.90 -9.83 1.67
CA ALA A 5 -17.44 -10.89 2.52
C ALA A 5 -17.19 -12.27 1.88
N ASP A 6 -17.50 -12.43 0.60
CA ASP A 6 -17.31 -13.67 -0.15
C ASP A 6 -15.84 -14.10 -0.09
N LEU A 7 -14.92 -13.19 -0.43
CA LEU A 7 -13.47 -13.43 -0.32
C LEU A 7 -13.07 -13.90 1.08
N ALA A 8 -13.52 -13.21 2.13
CA ALA A 8 -13.11 -13.56 3.48
C ALA A 8 -13.69 -14.89 3.96
N PHE A 9 -14.93 -15.22 3.60
CA PHE A 9 -15.53 -16.51 3.96
C PHE A 9 -14.88 -17.67 3.20
N GLU A 10 -14.58 -17.49 1.92
CA GLU A 10 -13.88 -18.51 1.12
C GLU A 10 -12.47 -18.77 1.65
N LEU A 11 -11.69 -17.72 1.91
CA LEU A 11 -10.35 -17.85 2.49
C LEU A 11 -10.40 -18.49 3.89
N LYS A 12 -11.34 -18.09 4.73
CA LYS A 12 -11.51 -18.67 6.07
C LYS A 12 -11.87 -20.15 6.02
N ALA A 13 -12.66 -20.57 5.04
CA ALA A 13 -13.05 -21.98 4.88
C ALA A 13 -11.86 -22.90 4.58
N VAL A 14 -10.77 -22.36 4.04
CA VAL A 14 -9.51 -23.09 3.77
C VAL A 14 -8.41 -22.79 4.79
N GLY A 15 -8.72 -22.12 5.90
CA GLY A 15 -7.77 -21.85 6.98
C GLY A 15 -6.81 -20.69 6.72
N VAL A 16 -7.11 -19.81 5.76
CA VAL A 16 -6.39 -18.54 5.59
C VAL A 16 -7.01 -17.49 6.50
N ASP A 17 -6.18 -16.71 7.20
CA ASP A 17 -6.62 -15.69 8.17
C ASP A 17 -6.32 -14.25 7.73
N PHE A 18 -5.60 -14.08 6.62
CA PHE A 18 -5.15 -12.77 6.15
C PHE A 18 -5.09 -12.70 4.62
N SER A 19 -5.38 -11.53 4.06
CA SER A 19 -5.26 -11.24 2.64
C SER A 19 -4.70 -9.84 2.45
N TYR A 20 -3.73 -9.68 1.54
CA TYR A 20 -3.10 -8.40 1.22
C TYR A 20 -4.02 -7.55 0.32
N THR A 21 -5.09 -7.02 0.88
CA THR A 21 -6.16 -6.29 0.18
C THR A 21 -6.80 -5.25 1.12
N PRO A 22 -7.34 -4.11 0.63
CA PRO A 22 -7.56 -3.71 -0.76
C PRO A 22 -6.38 -3.01 -1.46
N VAL A 23 -6.39 -3.09 -2.79
CA VAL A 23 -5.61 -2.17 -3.64
C VAL A 23 -6.24 -0.77 -3.54
N LEU A 24 -5.40 0.23 -3.30
CA LEU A 24 -5.76 1.65 -3.16
C LEU A 24 -5.13 2.52 -4.26
N ASP A 25 -4.34 1.91 -5.15
CA ASP A 25 -3.76 2.59 -6.30
C ASP A 25 -4.85 3.16 -7.22
N LEU A 26 -4.60 4.33 -7.81
CA LEU A 26 -5.52 4.98 -8.73
C LEU A 26 -5.25 4.55 -10.17
N ASP A 27 -6.30 4.29 -10.95
CA ASP A 27 -6.13 3.94 -12.36
C ASP A 27 -5.88 5.18 -13.23
N TYR A 28 -4.61 5.47 -13.51
CA TYR A 28 -4.21 6.52 -14.46
C TYR A 28 -4.23 6.05 -15.93
N GLY A 29 -4.55 4.77 -16.19
CA GLY A 29 -4.56 4.19 -17.53
C GLY A 29 -3.17 3.98 -18.13
N ARG A 30 -2.11 3.99 -17.31
CA ARG A 30 -0.71 3.88 -17.78
C ARG A 30 0.14 2.83 -17.07
N SER A 31 -0.17 2.47 -15.82
CA SER A 31 0.61 1.47 -15.09
C SER A 31 0.46 0.09 -15.73
N GLN A 32 1.59 -0.57 -16.00
CA GLN A 32 1.59 -1.92 -16.58
C GLN A 32 1.15 -3.01 -15.59
N VAL A 33 1.15 -2.73 -14.28
CA VAL A 33 0.93 -3.73 -13.21
C VAL A 33 -0.32 -3.49 -12.37
N ILE A 34 -0.83 -2.26 -12.32
CA ILE A 34 -2.06 -1.95 -11.56
C ILE A 34 -3.31 -2.26 -12.39
N GLY A 35 -3.49 -1.61 -13.55
CA GLY A 35 -4.61 -1.86 -14.46
C GLY A 35 -5.97 -2.07 -13.76
N ASP A 36 -6.62 -3.20 -14.06
CA ASP A 36 -7.95 -3.58 -13.55
C ASP A 36 -7.98 -3.98 -12.06
N ARG A 37 -6.83 -3.97 -11.38
CA ARG A 37 -6.75 -4.16 -9.93
C ARG A 37 -7.17 -2.90 -9.17
N SER A 38 -7.05 -1.73 -9.79
CA SER A 38 -7.55 -0.48 -9.21
C SER A 38 -9.06 -0.42 -9.30
N PHE A 39 -9.69 0.16 -8.27
CA PHE A 39 -11.14 0.40 -8.29
C PHE A 39 -11.56 1.54 -9.23
N HIS A 40 -10.74 2.59 -9.36
CA HIS A 40 -11.07 3.81 -10.08
C HIS A 40 -9.86 4.76 -10.20
N ARG A 41 -9.94 5.74 -11.11
CA ARG A 41 -9.02 6.89 -11.17
C ARG A 41 -9.13 7.86 -9.98
N GLU A 42 -10.29 7.95 -9.34
CA GLU A 42 -10.64 9.09 -8.48
C GLU A 42 -10.54 8.66 -7.01
N PRO A 43 -9.70 9.35 -6.19
CA PRO A 43 -9.41 8.95 -4.82
C PRO A 43 -10.66 8.75 -3.96
N ALA A 44 -11.70 9.57 -4.16
CA ALA A 44 -12.95 9.48 -3.43
C ALA A 44 -13.69 8.15 -3.70
N PHE A 45 -13.74 7.70 -4.95
CA PHE A 45 -14.38 6.43 -5.33
C PHE A 45 -13.57 5.23 -4.86
N VAL A 46 -12.23 5.27 -5.01
CA VAL A 46 -11.34 4.23 -4.48
C VAL A 46 -11.54 4.07 -2.97
N SER A 47 -11.54 5.18 -2.22
CA SER A 47 -11.74 5.14 -0.77
C SER A 47 -13.11 4.59 -0.37
N MET A 48 -14.16 4.97 -1.08
CA MET A 48 -15.51 4.47 -0.82
C MET A 48 -15.61 2.95 -1.06
N LEU A 49 -15.07 2.46 -2.17
CA LEU A 49 -15.12 1.05 -2.54
C LEU A 49 -14.22 0.19 -1.64
N ALA A 50 -13.00 0.66 -1.35
CA ALA A 50 -12.09 0.04 -0.40
C ALA A 50 -12.69 -0.04 1.01
N ALA A 51 -13.36 1.03 1.48
CA ALA A 51 -14.08 1.00 2.76
C ALA A 51 -15.20 -0.04 2.76
N ALA A 52 -15.96 -0.15 1.66
CA ALA A 52 -17.00 -1.16 1.54
C ALA A 52 -16.42 -2.59 1.50
N MET A 53 -15.26 -2.80 0.87
CA MET A 53 -14.55 -4.09 0.87
C MET A 53 -14.03 -4.42 2.26
N ALA A 54 -13.38 -3.48 2.95
CA ALA A 54 -12.90 -3.62 4.32
C ALA A 54 -14.01 -4.03 5.29
N GLN A 55 -15.19 -3.42 5.18
CA GLN A 55 -16.36 -3.80 5.96
C GLN A 55 -16.86 -5.22 5.65
N GLY A 56 -16.73 -5.66 4.39
CA GLY A 56 -17.07 -7.03 3.99
C GLY A 56 -16.11 -8.04 4.60
N LEU A 57 -14.81 -7.80 4.45
CA LEU A 57 -13.74 -8.63 5.03
C LEU A 57 -13.92 -8.79 6.55
N GLY A 58 -14.23 -7.68 7.24
CA GLY A 58 -14.46 -7.66 8.67
C GLY A 58 -15.62 -8.54 9.15
N LEU A 59 -16.58 -8.94 8.29
CA LEU A 59 -17.67 -9.85 8.68
C LEU A 59 -17.18 -11.25 9.05
N ALA A 60 -16.07 -11.69 8.46
CA ALA A 60 -15.42 -12.96 8.80
C ALA A 60 -14.26 -12.78 9.80
N GLY A 61 -14.01 -11.55 10.26
CA GLY A 61 -12.91 -11.20 11.17
C GLY A 61 -11.58 -10.87 10.48
N PHE A 62 -11.55 -10.74 9.15
CA PHE A 62 -10.33 -10.39 8.44
C PHE A 62 -9.92 -8.94 8.68
N ARG A 63 -8.60 -8.72 8.71
CA ARG A 63 -7.98 -7.40 8.69
C ARG A 63 -7.59 -7.02 7.27
N THR A 64 -7.38 -5.74 7.02
CA THR A 64 -7.03 -5.21 5.71
C THR A 64 -5.56 -4.80 5.62
N CYS A 65 -5.04 -4.83 4.41
CA CYS A 65 -3.74 -4.32 4.00
C CYS A 65 -3.92 -3.40 2.79
N GLY A 66 -3.85 -2.08 3.00
CA GLY A 66 -3.93 -1.11 1.90
C GLY A 66 -2.62 -1.10 1.12
N LYS A 67 -2.68 -1.23 -0.22
CA LYS A 67 -1.48 -1.29 -1.07
C LYS A 67 -1.64 -0.59 -2.43
N HIS A 68 -0.60 0.01 -3.01
CA HIS A 68 0.79 0.07 -2.54
C HIS A 68 1.17 1.52 -2.19
N PHE A 69 1.44 1.83 -0.92
CA PHE A 69 1.64 3.19 -0.43
C PHE A 69 2.95 3.83 -0.95
N PRO A 70 2.98 5.12 -1.31
CA PRO A 70 1.88 6.08 -1.36
C PRO A 70 0.99 6.00 -2.61
N GLY A 71 1.39 5.22 -3.61
CA GLY A 71 0.56 4.86 -4.76
C GLY A 71 1.39 4.44 -5.96
N HIS A 72 1.07 3.29 -6.54
CA HIS A 72 1.79 2.71 -7.69
C HIS A 72 1.18 3.10 -9.03
N GLY A 73 -0.12 3.42 -9.05
CA GLY A 73 -0.91 3.54 -10.28
C GLY A 73 -0.44 4.58 -11.31
N TRP A 74 0.39 5.55 -10.92
CA TRP A 74 1.02 6.50 -11.85
C TRP A 74 2.29 5.97 -12.52
N ALA A 75 3.11 5.23 -11.77
CA ALA A 75 4.36 4.71 -12.29
C ALA A 75 4.07 3.68 -13.40
N GLU A 76 4.77 3.82 -14.52
CA GLU A 76 4.48 3.04 -15.72
C GLU A 76 5.08 1.64 -15.67
N ALA A 77 6.35 1.54 -15.24
CA ALA A 77 7.09 0.29 -15.20
C ALA A 77 6.55 -0.69 -14.16
N ASP A 78 6.69 -1.97 -14.45
CA ASP A 78 6.32 -3.04 -13.53
C ASP A 78 7.45 -3.27 -12.50
N SER A 79 7.13 -3.08 -11.22
CA SER A 79 8.07 -3.31 -10.10
C SER A 79 8.52 -4.76 -9.93
N HIS A 80 7.88 -5.73 -10.59
CA HIS A 80 8.37 -7.11 -10.62
C HIS A 80 9.63 -7.28 -11.49
N HIS A 81 9.88 -6.34 -12.42
CA HIS A 81 10.95 -6.46 -13.41
C HIS A 81 11.93 -5.30 -13.38
N ASP A 82 11.45 -4.08 -13.11
CA ASP A 82 12.24 -2.86 -13.10
C ASP A 82 12.02 -2.07 -11.80
N LEU A 83 12.78 -0.98 -11.62
CA LEU A 83 12.53 -0.01 -10.55
C LEU A 83 11.70 1.16 -11.10
N PRO A 84 10.38 1.23 -10.83
CA PRO A 84 9.54 2.31 -11.33
C PRO A 84 9.86 3.62 -10.63
N VAL A 85 9.71 4.72 -11.36
CA VAL A 85 9.95 6.08 -10.87
C VAL A 85 8.69 6.93 -11.08
N ASP A 86 8.29 7.65 -10.05
CA ASP A 86 7.29 8.70 -10.08
C ASP A 86 7.98 10.05 -9.85
N ASP A 87 7.92 10.92 -10.85
CA ASP A 87 8.56 12.22 -10.86
C ASP A 87 7.64 13.37 -10.44
N ARG A 88 6.44 13.08 -9.94
CA ARG A 88 5.49 14.10 -9.48
C ARG A 88 5.93 14.74 -8.16
N PRO A 89 5.54 16.01 -7.92
CA PRO A 89 5.81 16.66 -6.64
C PRO A 89 4.96 16.04 -5.51
N LEU A 90 5.46 16.17 -4.28
CA LEU A 90 4.82 15.59 -3.08
C LEU A 90 3.35 16.00 -2.93
N ASP A 91 3.02 17.25 -3.18
CA ASP A 91 1.67 17.78 -3.01
C ASP A 91 0.66 17.11 -3.95
N ALA A 92 1.06 16.83 -5.20
CA ALA A 92 0.23 16.08 -6.15
C ALA A 92 -0.04 14.65 -5.65
N ILE A 93 1.00 13.96 -5.16
CA ILE A 93 0.89 12.60 -4.63
C ILE A 93 0.00 12.58 -3.37
N LEU A 94 0.15 13.57 -2.48
CA LEU A 94 -0.64 13.64 -1.24
C LEU A 94 -2.12 13.97 -1.51
N GLN A 95 -2.42 14.77 -2.52
CA GLN A 95 -3.79 15.17 -2.88
C GLN A 95 -4.56 14.05 -3.58
N ASP A 96 -3.87 13.22 -4.37
CA ASP A 96 -4.46 12.10 -5.11
C ASP A 96 -4.11 10.76 -4.44
N ASP A 97 -2.95 10.19 -4.76
CA ASP A 97 -2.60 8.78 -4.53
C ASP A 97 -2.53 8.38 -3.05
N ALA A 98 -1.95 9.23 -2.22
CA ALA A 98 -1.81 8.97 -0.79
C ALA A 98 -3.10 9.27 -0.01
N TRP A 99 -4.06 9.97 -0.63
CA TRP A 99 -5.28 10.43 0.02
C TRP A 99 -6.15 9.30 0.60
N PRO A 100 -6.35 8.14 -0.09
CA PRO A 100 -7.07 7.01 0.48
C PRO A 100 -6.45 6.49 1.78
N TYR A 101 -5.12 6.52 1.90
CA TYR A 101 -4.41 6.06 3.10
C TYR A 101 -4.65 6.98 4.29
N ALA A 102 -4.54 8.29 4.10
CA ALA A 102 -4.88 9.27 5.12
C ALA A 102 -6.34 9.11 5.59
N ARG A 103 -7.26 8.91 4.64
CA ARG A 103 -8.70 8.82 4.92
C ARG A 103 -9.13 7.52 5.61
N LEU A 104 -8.53 6.39 5.24
CA LEU A 104 -8.92 5.06 5.74
C LEU A 104 -8.05 4.59 6.91
N GLY A 105 -6.81 5.08 7.00
CA GLY A 105 -5.85 4.76 8.06
C GLY A 105 -6.14 5.49 9.37
N ARG A 106 -6.66 6.73 9.30
CA ARG A 106 -7.07 7.48 10.50
C ARG A 106 -8.56 7.31 10.75
N GLY A 107 -8.89 6.32 11.57
CA GLY A 107 -10.27 5.94 11.87
C GLY A 107 -11.16 7.08 12.36
N ARG A 108 -12.45 7.06 11.99
CA ARG A 108 -13.47 7.90 12.62
C ARG A 108 -13.94 7.21 13.90
N PHE A 109 -13.98 7.92 15.03
CA PHE A 109 -14.38 7.37 16.33
C PHE A 109 -13.51 6.21 16.83
N GLY A 110 -12.20 6.26 16.56
CA GLY A 110 -11.22 5.31 17.12
C GLY A 110 -11.13 3.96 16.41
N ARG A 111 -11.66 3.82 15.18
CA ARG A 111 -11.53 2.59 14.38
C ARG A 111 -11.04 2.86 12.96
N ALA A 112 -9.76 2.60 12.71
CA ALA A 112 -9.18 2.62 11.38
C ALA A 112 -9.74 1.48 10.52
N LEU A 113 -10.01 1.75 9.24
CA LEU A 113 -10.43 0.73 8.29
C LEU A 113 -9.23 -0.04 7.73
N LEU A 114 -8.06 0.60 7.66
CA LEU A 114 -6.79 -0.04 7.38
C LEU A 114 -6.12 -0.47 8.70
N GLN A 115 -5.83 -1.76 8.85
CA GLN A 115 -5.03 -2.25 9.98
C GLN A 115 -3.57 -2.52 9.59
N SER A 116 -3.30 -2.63 8.29
CA SER A 116 -1.95 -2.66 7.76
C SER A 116 -1.85 -1.89 6.45
N VAL A 117 -0.64 -1.49 6.10
CA VAL A 117 -0.29 -0.84 4.83
C VAL A 117 0.95 -1.50 4.27
N MET A 118 0.96 -1.68 2.95
CA MET A 118 2.11 -2.18 2.20
C MET A 118 2.66 -1.06 1.30
N PRO A 119 3.92 -0.63 1.47
CA PRO A 119 4.53 0.40 0.65
C PRO A 119 4.96 -0.15 -0.71
N ALA A 120 4.96 0.70 -1.73
CA ALA A 120 5.34 0.36 -3.09
C ALA A 120 6.88 0.30 -3.25
N HIS A 121 7.35 -0.62 -4.09
CA HIS A 121 8.70 -0.58 -4.65
C HIS A 121 8.75 0.42 -5.82
N VAL A 122 8.53 1.70 -5.51
CA VAL A 122 8.54 2.83 -6.46
C VAL A 122 9.38 3.96 -5.85
N VAL A 123 10.27 4.56 -6.65
CA VAL A 123 11.02 5.75 -6.27
C VAL A 123 10.21 6.99 -6.61
N TYR A 124 9.98 7.86 -5.63
CA TYR A 124 9.30 9.14 -5.83
C TYR A 124 10.36 10.24 -5.85
N SER A 125 10.92 10.52 -7.02
CA SER A 125 12.24 11.17 -7.16
C SER A 125 12.30 12.62 -6.66
N GLN A 126 11.15 13.28 -6.49
CA GLN A 126 11.07 14.61 -5.87
C GLN A 126 10.97 14.57 -4.34
N VAL A 127 10.86 13.39 -3.73
CA VAL A 127 10.65 13.20 -2.29
C VAL A 127 11.82 12.45 -1.67
N ASP A 128 12.20 11.31 -2.26
CA ASP A 128 13.31 10.49 -1.80
C ASP A 128 13.91 9.72 -3.00
N SER A 129 15.21 9.46 -2.94
CA SER A 129 15.91 8.61 -3.89
C SER A 129 15.66 7.12 -3.67
N LEU A 130 15.17 6.73 -2.48
CA LEU A 130 14.85 5.34 -2.16
C LEU A 130 13.38 5.01 -2.46
N PRO A 131 13.07 3.74 -2.78
CA PRO A 131 11.69 3.27 -2.88
C PRO A 131 10.92 3.52 -1.57
N ALA A 132 9.61 3.72 -1.66
CA ALA A 132 8.81 4.09 -0.49
C ALA A 132 8.99 3.15 0.71
N GLY A 133 9.10 1.84 0.50
CA GLY A 133 9.31 0.87 1.58
C GLY A 133 10.65 0.97 2.33
N PHE A 134 11.65 1.61 1.71
CA PHE A 134 12.97 1.86 2.28
C PHE A 134 13.19 3.34 2.66
N SER A 135 12.18 4.20 2.45
CA SER A 135 12.24 5.62 2.72
C SER A 135 11.66 5.94 4.09
N ARG A 136 12.51 6.48 4.99
CA ARG A 136 12.05 7.01 6.28
C ARG A 136 11.06 8.15 6.12
N THR A 137 11.24 8.98 5.09
CA THR A 137 10.33 10.09 4.77
C THR A 137 8.93 9.57 4.46
N TRP A 138 8.81 8.54 3.63
CA TRP A 138 7.50 7.97 3.32
C TRP A 138 6.88 7.21 4.49
N VAL A 139 7.60 6.27 5.09
CA VAL A 139 7.03 5.35 6.09
C VAL A 139 6.90 6.01 7.46
N THR A 140 7.97 6.63 7.96
CA THR A 140 7.97 7.21 9.31
C THR A 140 7.36 8.61 9.31
N ASP A 141 7.85 9.51 8.47
CA ASP A 141 7.49 10.93 8.59
C ASP A 141 6.08 11.20 8.04
N ILE A 142 5.73 10.64 6.88
CA ILE A 142 4.43 10.86 6.22
C ILE A 142 3.37 9.88 6.73
N LEU A 143 3.56 8.57 6.56
CA LEU A 143 2.52 7.59 6.90
C LEU A 143 2.25 7.53 8.42
N LYS A 144 3.29 7.27 9.23
CA LYS A 144 3.14 7.18 10.69
C LYS A 144 2.99 8.57 11.33
N GLY A 145 3.79 9.55 10.89
CA GLY A 145 3.78 10.91 11.43
C GLY A 145 2.60 11.76 10.95
N GLN A 146 2.65 12.23 9.71
CA GLN A 146 1.67 13.17 9.16
C GLN A 146 0.24 12.59 9.11
N PHE A 147 0.08 11.35 8.68
CA PHE A 147 -1.23 10.69 8.59
C PHE A 147 -1.67 10.07 9.92
N GLY A 148 -0.76 9.89 10.87
CA GLY A 148 -1.06 9.28 12.16
C GLY A 148 -1.48 7.82 12.03
N PHE A 149 -0.90 7.07 11.09
CA PHE A 149 -1.18 5.66 10.93
C PHE A 149 -0.55 4.84 12.07
N GLU A 150 -1.39 4.15 12.84
CA GLU A 150 -0.99 3.35 14.00
C GLU A 150 -1.04 1.83 13.74
N GLY A 151 -1.35 1.42 12.51
CA GLY A 151 -1.37 0.02 12.10
C GLY A 151 0.02 -0.53 11.76
N VAL A 152 0.03 -1.76 11.24
CA VAL A 152 1.27 -2.46 10.87
C VAL A 152 1.70 -2.05 9.46
N VAL A 153 2.96 -1.64 9.29
CA VAL A 153 3.56 -1.46 7.96
C VAL A 153 4.29 -2.74 7.58
N ILE A 154 3.86 -3.39 6.51
CA ILE A 154 4.44 -4.65 6.02
C ILE A 154 5.12 -4.33 4.69
N SER A 155 6.40 -4.66 4.50
CA SER A 155 7.03 -4.43 3.19
C SER A 155 6.26 -5.18 2.08
N ASP A 156 6.37 -4.69 0.85
CA ASP A 156 6.10 -5.57 -0.30
C ASP A 156 7.22 -6.63 -0.39
N ASP A 157 7.04 -7.62 -1.26
CA ASP A 157 7.98 -8.74 -1.39
C ASP A 157 9.41 -8.22 -1.70
N LEU A 158 10.34 -8.47 -0.78
CA LEU A 158 11.72 -8.01 -0.88
C LEU A 158 12.55 -8.83 -1.86
N SER A 159 12.02 -9.93 -2.39
CA SER A 159 12.64 -10.70 -3.47
C SER A 159 12.42 -10.08 -4.86
N MET A 160 11.48 -9.14 -4.99
CA MET A 160 11.15 -8.45 -6.26
C MET A 160 12.31 -7.62 -6.81
N ALA A 161 12.35 -7.45 -8.14
CA ALA A 161 13.37 -6.64 -8.81
C ALA A 161 13.34 -5.17 -8.38
N GLY A 162 12.16 -4.60 -8.14
CA GLY A 162 12.01 -3.25 -7.59
C GLY A 162 12.60 -3.06 -6.19
N ALA A 163 12.91 -4.14 -5.46
CA ALA A 163 13.62 -4.10 -4.18
C ALA A 163 15.14 -4.20 -4.32
N ALA A 164 15.67 -4.41 -5.53
CA ALA A 164 17.09 -4.67 -5.80
C ALA A 164 17.99 -3.44 -5.74
N VAL A 165 17.61 -2.44 -4.95
CA VAL A 165 18.47 -1.31 -4.57
C VAL A 165 19.61 -1.77 -3.64
N PHE A 166 19.37 -2.87 -2.90
CA PHE A 166 20.36 -3.56 -2.09
C PHE A 166 20.61 -4.97 -2.65
N GLU A 167 21.86 -5.42 -2.62
CA GLU A 167 22.25 -6.72 -3.18
C GLU A 167 21.71 -7.88 -2.32
N ASP A 168 21.96 -7.86 -1.00
CA ASP A 168 21.55 -8.93 -0.08
C ASP A 168 20.12 -8.73 0.43
N ILE A 169 19.38 -9.83 0.58
CA ILE A 169 18.04 -9.85 1.19
C ILE A 169 18.10 -9.40 2.65
N ALA A 170 19.20 -9.67 3.36
CA ALA A 170 19.40 -9.20 4.73
C ALA A 170 19.44 -7.67 4.79
N ASP A 171 20.20 -7.03 3.88
CA ASP A 171 20.30 -5.58 3.79
C ASP A 171 18.94 -4.94 3.44
N ARG A 172 18.15 -5.57 2.56
CA ARG A 172 16.79 -5.13 2.24
C ARG A 172 15.90 -5.14 3.47
N CYS A 173 15.94 -6.21 4.27
CA CYS A 173 15.19 -6.30 5.51
C CYS A 173 15.60 -5.20 6.49
N GLU A 174 16.90 -5.01 6.72
CA GLU A 174 17.43 -3.98 7.61
C GLU A 174 17.02 -2.57 7.16
N ALA A 175 17.11 -2.28 5.87
CA ALA A 175 16.68 -1.00 5.30
C ALA A 175 15.17 -0.76 5.49
N ALA A 176 14.33 -1.79 5.27
CA ALA A 176 12.89 -1.68 5.48
C ALA A 176 12.54 -1.40 6.95
N PHE A 177 13.19 -2.10 7.89
CA PHE A 177 13.02 -1.84 9.32
C PHE A 177 13.53 -0.45 9.72
N ALA A 178 14.68 -0.02 9.19
CA ALA A 178 15.23 1.31 9.44
C ALA A 178 14.34 2.45 8.91
N ALA A 179 13.64 2.22 7.80
CA ALA A 179 12.63 3.14 7.26
C ALA A 179 11.37 3.23 8.13
N GLY A 180 11.09 2.18 8.92
CA GLY A 180 9.98 2.09 9.86
C GLY A 180 8.94 1.03 9.51
N CYS A 181 9.24 0.08 8.63
CA CYS A 181 8.40 -1.12 8.47
C CYS A 181 8.40 -1.95 9.76
N ASP A 182 7.29 -2.60 10.06
CA ASP A 182 7.11 -3.44 11.25
C ASP A 182 7.28 -4.94 10.92
N ALA A 183 7.10 -5.31 9.65
CA ALA A 183 7.32 -6.66 9.13
C ALA A 183 7.87 -6.61 7.70
N THR A 184 8.61 -7.64 7.32
CA THR A 184 9.13 -7.83 5.97
C THR A 184 8.51 -9.08 5.33
N LEU A 185 8.26 -9.00 4.03
CA LEU A 185 7.80 -10.12 3.19
C LEU A 185 8.93 -10.55 2.26
N ILE A 186 9.16 -11.86 2.15
CA ILE A 186 10.18 -12.51 1.30
C ILE A 186 9.53 -13.69 0.61
#